data_AF-A0A916GWG8-F1
#
_entry.id   AF-A0A916GWG8-F1
#
_cell.length_a   1.000
_cell.length_b   1.000
_cell.length_c   1.000
_cell.angle_alpha   90.00
_cell.angle_beta   90.00
_cell.angle_gamma   90.00
#
_symmetry.space_group_name_H-M   'P 1'
#
loop_
_entity.id
_entity.type
_entity.pdbx_description
1 polymer ?
#
loop_
_entity_poly.entity_id
_entity_poly.type
_entity_poly.pdbx_seq_one_letter_code
_entity_poly.pdbx_strand_id
1 'polypeptide(L)'
;MSYRRYRSSRRGRRRSSERAFEATIYGIIVILFMVDLMFTGIRAEWFSLIGGAILLGSAIYQTNRRWRVSIFTWLGGIFLITVGALGVQSGSIPGGDFLPIITLIGVVVLSVINGDL
;
A
#
# COMPACT_ATOMS: atom_id res chain seq x y z
N MET A 1 -14.79 -42.80 14.77
CA MET A 1 -15.52 -41.60 14.32
C MET A 1 -14.72 -40.34 14.73
N SER A 2 -13.60 -40.01 14.05
CA SER A 2 -12.65 -38.96 14.53
C SER A 2 -12.02 -38.09 13.42
N TYR A 3 -12.74 -37.78 12.34
CA TYR A 3 -12.19 -37.00 11.20
C TYR A 3 -12.59 -35.51 11.16
N ARG A 4 -13.12 -34.93 12.24
CA ARG A 4 -13.62 -33.52 12.21
C ARG A 4 -12.66 -32.45 12.75
N ARG A 5 -11.57 -32.77 13.44
CA ARG A 5 -10.72 -31.74 14.11
C ARG A 5 -9.55 -31.18 13.28
N TYR A 6 -9.23 -31.74 12.12
CA TYR A 6 -8.04 -31.30 11.35
C TYR A 6 -8.27 -30.12 10.38
N ARG A 7 -9.52 -29.68 10.18
CA ARG A 7 -9.84 -28.62 9.19
C ARG A 7 -9.83 -27.20 9.75
N SER A 8 -9.93 -27.02 11.08
CA SER A 8 -9.98 -25.68 11.71
C SER A 8 -8.61 -24.99 11.77
N SER A 9 -7.52 -25.76 11.90
CA SER A 9 -6.15 -25.22 12.01
C SER A 9 -5.56 -24.72 10.68
N ARG A 10 -6.07 -25.17 9.53
CA ARG A 10 -5.66 -24.64 8.20
C ARG A 10 -6.30 -23.28 7.87
N ARG A 11 -7.51 -23.02 8.36
CA ARG A 11 -8.25 -21.76 8.13
C ARG A 11 -7.70 -20.61 8.96
N GLY A 12 -7.26 -20.88 10.20
CA GLY A 12 -6.59 -19.91 11.06
C GLY A 12 -5.22 -19.47 10.53
N ARG A 13 -4.44 -20.41 9.97
CA ARG A 13 -3.11 -20.12 9.41
C ARG A 13 -3.12 -19.24 8.17
N ARG A 14 -4.18 -19.29 7.35
CA ARG A 14 -4.35 -18.38 6.19
C ARG A 14 -4.60 -16.94 6.64
N ARG A 15 -5.47 -16.75 7.63
CA ARG A 15 -5.79 -15.41 8.19
C ARG A 15 -4.59 -14.76 8.88
N SER A 16 -3.71 -15.53 9.52
CA SER A 16 -2.48 -14.98 10.11
C SER A 16 -1.48 -14.50 9.05
N SER A 17 -1.39 -15.18 7.92
CA SER A 17 -0.51 -14.77 6.82
C SER A 17 -1.03 -13.55 6.07
N GLU A 18 -2.35 -13.42 5.90
CA GLU A 18 -3.01 -12.24 5.33
C GLU A 18 -2.69 -10.99 6.18
N ARG A 19 -2.96 -11.06 7.49
CA ARG A 19 -2.71 -9.95 8.43
C ARG A 19 -1.23 -9.58 8.53
N ALA A 20 -0.34 -10.56 8.52
CA ALA A 20 1.10 -10.31 8.59
C ALA A 20 1.61 -9.60 7.33
N PHE A 21 1.08 -9.95 6.16
CA PHE A 21 1.45 -9.30 4.91
C PHE A 21 0.93 -7.87 4.84
N GLU A 22 -0.33 -7.64 5.23
CA GLU A 22 -0.88 -6.29 5.36
C GLU A 22 -0.02 -5.44 6.28
N ALA A 23 0.28 -5.92 7.48
CA ALA A 23 1.16 -5.24 8.43
C ALA A 23 2.56 -4.96 7.83
N THR A 24 3.07 -5.86 6.98
CA THR A 24 4.36 -5.66 6.30
C THR A 24 4.28 -4.55 5.26
N ILE A 25 3.23 -4.50 4.43
CA ILE A 25 3.02 -3.44 3.45
C ILE A 25 2.87 -2.08 4.15
N TYR A 26 2.09 -2.02 5.22
CA TYR A 26 1.95 -0.79 6.01
C TYR A 26 3.27 -0.41 6.67
N GLY A 27 4.02 -1.37 7.20
CA GLY A 27 5.37 -1.14 7.72
C GLY A 27 6.29 -0.53 6.66
N ILE A 28 6.25 -1.04 5.43
CA ILE A 28 7.03 -0.49 4.31
C ILE A 28 6.59 0.95 3.99
N ILE A 29 5.28 1.23 3.94
CA ILE A 29 4.76 2.58 3.69
C ILE A 29 5.22 3.56 4.78
N VAL A 30 5.17 3.15 6.05
CA VAL A 30 5.64 3.95 7.19
C VAL A 30 7.16 4.17 7.14
N ILE A 31 7.93 3.16 6.72
CA ILE A 31 9.38 3.30 6.54
C ILE A 31 9.68 4.29 5.42
N LEU A 32 8.99 4.21 4.28
CA LEU A 32 9.13 5.18 3.20
C LEU A 32 8.81 6.59 3.68
N PHE A 33 7.74 6.74 4.46
CA PHE A 33 7.38 8.01 5.10
C PHE A 33 8.48 8.54 6.03
N MET A 34 9.06 7.69 6.88
CA MET A 34 10.18 8.06 7.75
C MET A 34 11.42 8.46 6.94
N VAL A 35 11.73 7.74 5.86
CA VAL A 35 12.86 8.07 4.99
C VAL A 35 12.66 9.45 4.33
N ASP A 36 11.46 9.74 3.84
CA ASP A 36 11.17 11.04 3.23
C ASP A 36 11.36 12.19 4.23
N LEU A 37 10.79 12.05 5.44
CA LEU A 37 10.94 13.02 6.53
C LEU A 37 12.39 13.22 6.97
N MET A 38 13.19 12.15 7.01
CA MET A 38 14.55 12.19 7.54
C MET A 38 15.58 12.68 6.53
N PHE A 39 15.37 12.44 5.23
CA PHE A 39 16.40 12.68 4.23
C PHE A 39 16.15 13.91 3.36
N THR A 40 14.93 14.47 3.27
CA THR A 40 14.59 15.75 2.57
C THR A 40 15.27 15.99 1.21
N GLY A 41 15.74 14.93 0.56
CA GLY A 41 16.60 14.98 -0.63
C GLY A 41 16.16 14.02 -1.71
N ILE A 42 15.15 13.19 -1.43
CA ILE A 42 14.42 12.44 -2.45
C ILE A 42 13.40 13.40 -3.03
N ARG A 43 13.51 13.69 -4.33
CA ARG A 43 12.52 14.54 -5.01
C ARG A 43 11.16 13.84 -4.95
N ALA A 44 10.13 14.58 -4.58
CA ALA A 44 8.83 14.01 -4.25
C ALA A 44 8.21 13.22 -5.42
N GLU A 45 8.57 13.52 -6.68
CA GLU A 45 8.15 12.80 -7.87
C GLU A 45 8.67 11.36 -7.89
N TRP A 46 9.91 11.14 -7.47
CA TRP A 46 10.47 9.79 -7.34
C TRP A 46 9.83 9.04 -6.20
N PHE A 47 9.56 9.74 -5.09
CA PHE A 47 8.85 9.17 -3.95
C PHE A 47 7.45 8.70 -4.35
N SER A 48 6.73 9.52 -5.13
CA SER A 48 5.40 9.19 -5.66
C SER A 48 5.44 7.94 -6.54
N LEU A 49 6.40 7.87 -7.47
CA LEU A 49 6.54 6.73 -8.36
C LEU A 49 6.85 5.43 -7.60
N ILE A 50 7.78 5.49 -6.64
CA ILE A 50 8.16 4.33 -5.83
C ILE A 50 6.99 3.90 -4.94
N GLY A 51 6.34 4.85 -4.26
CA GLY A 51 5.17 4.58 -3.41
C GLY A 51 4.01 3.98 -4.20
N GLY A 52 3.71 4.53 -5.38
CA GLY A 52 2.68 4.02 -6.28
C GLY A 52 3.00 2.61 -6.80
N ALA A 53 4.25 2.36 -7.19
CA ALA A 53 4.70 1.06 -7.65
C ALA A 53 4.60 -0.01 -6.55
N ILE A 54 4.92 0.34 -5.30
CA ILE A 54 4.81 -0.56 -4.15
C ILE A 54 3.34 -0.87 -3.85
N LEU A 55 2.46 0.14 -3.84
CA LEU A 55 1.03 -0.07 -3.65
C LEU A 55 0.44 -0.99 -4.73
N LEU A 56 0.71 -0.72 -6.00
CA LEU A 56 0.23 -1.55 -7.10
C LEU A 56 0.83 -2.95 -7.10
N GLY A 57 2.13 -3.07 -6.86
CA GLY A 57 2.81 -4.35 -6.74
C GLY A 57 2.20 -5.20 -5.62
N SER A 58 1.87 -4.56 -4.49
CA SER A 58 1.17 -5.22 -3.38
C SER A 58 -0.23 -5.66 -3.79
N ALA A 59 -1.00 -4.79 -4.44
CA ALA A 59 -2.36 -5.06 -4.87
C ALA A 59 -2.40 -6.23 -5.87
N ILE A 60 -1.48 -6.26 -6.83
CA ILE A 60 -1.32 -7.35 -7.81
C ILE A 60 -0.96 -8.66 -7.09
N TYR A 61 0.00 -8.61 -6.16
CA TYR A 61 0.42 -9.79 -5.40
C TYR A 61 -0.72 -10.40 -4.58
N GLN A 62 -1.44 -9.56 -3.84
CA GLN A 62 -2.59 -9.97 -3.03
C GLN A 62 -3.72 -10.53 -3.92
N THR A 63 -3.99 -9.89 -5.05
CA THR A 63 -4.99 -10.36 -6.03
C THR A 63 -4.63 -11.75 -6.58
N ASN A 64 -3.36 -11.98 -6.94
CA ASN A 64 -2.87 -13.30 -7.38
C ASN A 64 -3.01 -14.38 -6.30
N ARG A 65 -2.88 -14.01 -5.02
CA ARG A 65 -3.12 -14.89 -3.87
C ARG A 65 -4.61 -15.09 -3.53
N ARG A 66 -5.52 -14.43 -4.27
CA ARG A 66 -6.97 -14.38 -3.99
C ARG A 66 -7.29 -13.77 -2.63
N TRP A 67 -6.44 -12.87 -2.15
CA TRP A 67 -6.72 -12.05 -0.97
C TRP A 67 -7.59 -10.87 -1.38
N ARG A 68 -8.39 -10.37 -0.43
CA ARG A 68 -9.17 -9.15 -0.66
C ARG A 68 -8.20 -7.99 -0.66
N VAL A 69 -8.31 -7.13 -1.67
CA VAL A 69 -7.52 -5.92 -1.80
C VAL A 69 -8.51 -4.77 -1.79
N SER A 70 -8.26 -3.76 -0.96
CA SER A 70 -9.11 -2.58 -0.97
C SER A 70 -9.03 -1.88 -2.32
N ILE A 71 -10.18 -1.40 -2.80
CA ILE A 71 -10.25 -0.59 -4.02
C ILE A 71 -9.39 0.69 -3.89
N PHE A 72 -9.23 1.20 -2.66
CA PHE A 72 -8.42 2.38 -2.38
C PHE A 72 -6.92 2.13 -2.57
N THR A 73 -6.44 0.91 -2.38
CA THR A 73 -5.05 0.54 -2.66
C THR A 73 -4.74 0.65 -4.15
N TRP A 74 -5.68 0.20 -4.99
CA TRP A 74 -5.57 0.35 -6.45
C TRP A 74 -5.61 1.82 -6.86
N LEU A 75 -6.61 2.56 -6.39
CA LEU A 75 -6.77 3.97 -6.71
C LEU A 75 -5.57 4.80 -6.24
N GLY A 76 -5.11 4.58 -5.02
CA GLY A 76 -3.94 5.24 -4.46
C GLY A 76 -2.67 4.94 -5.24
N GLY A 77 -2.46 3.67 -5.62
CA GLY A 77 -1.31 3.26 -6.42
C GLY A 77 -1.30 3.89 -7.81
N ILE A 78 -2.43 3.86 -8.52
CA ILE A 78 -2.57 4.51 -9.84
C ILE A 78 -2.35 6.01 -9.70
N PHE A 79 -3.00 6.65 -8.72
CA PHE A 79 -2.91 8.09 -8.50
C PHE A 79 -1.47 8.54 -8.26
N LEU A 80 -0.73 7.84 -7.38
CA LEU A 80 0.67 8.16 -7.10
C LEU A 80 1.58 7.97 -8.32
N ILE A 81 1.36 6.92 -9.12
CA ILE A 81 2.07 6.73 -10.39
C ILE A 81 1.79 7.90 -11.33
N THR A 82 0.52 8.28 -11.51
CA THR A 82 0.13 9.37 -12.41
C THR A 82 0.73 10.70 -11.96
N VAL A 83 0.61 11.04 -10.67
CA VAL A 83 1.17 12.28 -10.11
C VAL A 83 2.69 12.29 -10.21
N GLY A 84 3.36 11.19 -9.87
CA GLY A 84 4.81 11.07 -9.99
C GLY A 84 5.30 11.20 -11.43
N ALA A 85 4.59 10.56 -12.37
CA ALA A 85 4.92 10.64 -13.79
C ALA A 85 4.73 12.05 -14.36
N LEU A 86 3.67 12.76 -13.93
CA LEU A 86 3.48 14.16 -14.25
C LEU A 86 4.60 15.00 -13.63
N GLY A 87 4.93 14.78 -12.36
CA GLY A 87 5.99 15.50 -11.65
C GLY A 87 7.37 15.37 -12.31
N VAL A 88 7.70 14.19 -12.84
CA VAL A 88 8.93 13.98 -13.63
C VAL A 88 8.92 14.81 -14.92
N GLN A 89 7.76 14.94 -15.58
CA GLN A 89 7.64 15.73 -16.83
C GLN A 89 7.63 17.23 -16.60
N SER A 90 6.93 17.72 -15.57
CA SER A 90 6.82 19.15 -15.23
C SER A 90 7.94 19.65 -14.33
N GLY A 91 8.80 18.77 -13.82
CA GLY A 91 9.85 19.09 -12.85
C GLY A 91 9.36 19.41 -11.44
N SER A 92 8.05 19.32 -11.19
CA SER A 92 7.41 19.57 -9.89
C SER A 92 6.07 18.84 -9.81
N ILE A 93 5.70 18.38 -8.61
CA ILE A 93 4.43 17.67 -8.41
C ILE A 93 3.24 18.65 -8.38
N PRO A 94 2.17 18.38 -9.16
CA PRO A 94 0.91 19.08 -9.03
C PRO A 94 0.32 18.90 -7.62
N GLY A 95 0.13 20.00 -6.89
CA GLY A 95 -0.41 19.99 -5.51
C GLY A 95 0.64 19.90 -4.39
N GLY A 96 1.93 19.97 -4.75
CA GLY A 96 3.03 20.16 -3.81
C GLY A 96 3.68 18.87 -3.29
N ASP A 97 4.84 19.03 -2.67
CA ASP A 97 5.73 17.93 -2.30
C ASP A 97 5.15 17.00 -1.23
N PHE A 98 4.16 17.47 -0.45
CA PHE A 98 3.48 16.67 0.57
C PHE A 98 2.30 15.83 0.03
N LEU A 99 1.86 16.07 -1.21
CA LEU A 99 0.73 15.35 -1.79
C LEU A 99 0.90 13.82 -1.79
N PRO A 100 2.08 13.25 -2.08
CA PRO A 100 2.30 11.80 -2.05
C PRO A 100 2.09 11.22 -0.65
N ILE A 101 2.58 11.92 0.37
CA ILE A 101 2.42 11.56 1.78
C ILE A 101 0.95 11.57 2.18
N ILE A 102 0.24 12.66 1.88
CA ILE A 102 -1.18 12.81 2.23
C ILE A 102 -2.00 11.70 1.56
N THR A 103 -1.67 11.37 0.31
CA THR A 103 -2.33 10.29 -0.42
C THR A 103 -2.10 8.95 0.26
N LEU A 104 -0.86 8.61 0.62
CA LEU A 104 -0.55 7.37 1.33
C LEU A 104 -1.32 7.26 2.64
N ILE A 105 -1.34 8.32 3.45
CA ILE A 105 -2.10 8.36 4.70
C ILE A 105 -3.60 8.16 4.43
N GLY A 106 -4.14 8.88 3.44
CA GLY A 106 -5.55 8.78 3.06
C GLY A 106 -5.94 7.37 2.64
N VAL A 107 -5.11 6.69 1.84
CA VAL A 107 -5.34 5.31 1.41
C VAL A 107 -5.38 4.35 2.61
N VAL A 108 -4.46 4.50 3.56
CA VAL A 108 -4.43 3.68 4.77
C VAL A 108 -5.67 3.91 5.60
N VAL A 109 -6.00 5.17 5.92
CA VAL A 109 -7.16 5.53 6.75
C VAL A 109 -8.47 5.05 6.11
N LEU A 110 -8.65 5.27 4.80
CA LEU A 110 -9.85 4.82 4.09
C LEU A 110 -9.96 3.30 4.03
N SER A 111 -8.84 2.60 3.87
CA SER A 111 -8.83 1.12 3.91
C SER A 111 -9.27 0.60 5.29
N VAL A 112 -8.85 1.27 6.38
CA VAL A 112 -9.25 0.92 7.76
C VAL A 112 -10.74 1.10 7.95
N ILE A 113 -11.27 2.25 7.52
CA ILE A 113 -12.68 2.61 7.72
C ILE A 113 -13.62 1.65 6.99
N ASN A 114 -13.26 1.19 5.79
CA ASN A 114 -14.11 0.29 5.00
C ASN A 114 -14.11 -1.16 5.49
N GLY A 115 -13.33 -1.51 6.52
CA GLY A 115 -13.24 -2.88 7.00
C GLY A 115 -12.65 -3.84 5.97
N ASP A 116 -11.89 -3.31 5.00
CA ASP A 116 -11.04 -4.09 4.09
C ASP A 116 -9.73 -4.53 4.81
N LEU A 117 -9.76 -4.54 6.15
CA LEU A 117 -8.68 -4.74 7.11
C LEU A 117 -9.11 -5.71 8.22
#